data_AF-A0A060WKF4-F1
#
_entry.id   AF-A0A060WKF4-F1
#
_cell.length_a   1.000
_cell.length_b   1.000
_cell.length_c   1.000
_cell.angle_alpha   90.00
_cell.angle_beta   90.00
_cell.angle_gamma   90.00
#
_symmetry.space_group_name_H-M   'P 1'
#
loop_
_entity.id
_entity.type
_entity.pdbx_description
1 polymer ?
#
loop_
_entity_poly.entity_id
_entity_poly.type
_entity_poly.pdbx_seq_one_letter_code
_entity_poly.pdbx_strand_id
1 'polypeptide(L)'
;MAFCPIGSRAGTDIEAALQQIPAGIPVILVVLHHTFNPDYTVPDSSRLVTRGDVILTVDCLFHESQGLLECHHNEAAVKEILKKLNIHPETDSGSVCMGLLMMVCSWILDCIRAVRRCCQRSPFACVVGLIMFIVLLCLVVFLIVSF
;
A
#
# COMPACT_ATOMS: atom_id res chain seq x y z
N MET A 1 6.72 -2.59 6.43
CA MET A 1 5.27 -2.82 6.37
C MET A 1 4.98 -3.89 5.34
N ALA A 2 3.98 -4.73 5.60
CA ALA A 2 3.49 -5.72 4.64
C ALA A 2 1.96 -5.64 4.57
N PHE A 3 1.42 -5.75 3.36
CA PHE A 3 -0.02 -5.71 3.10
C PHE A 3 -0.50 -7.11 2.72
N CYS A 4 -1.59 -7.56 3.36
CA CYS A 4 -2.16 -8.89 3.18
C CYS A 4 -3.64 -8.76 2.83
N PRO A 5 -4.00 -8.74 1.54
CA PRO A 5 -5.40 -8.82 1.13
C PRO A 5 -5.95 -10.23 1.39
N ILE A 6 -7.11 -10.29 2.04
CA ILE A 6 -7.82 -11.55 2.27
C ILE A 6 -8.61 -11.90 1.01
N GLY A 7 -8.08 -12.85 0.24
CA GLY A 7 -8.71 -13.35 -0.98
C GLY A 7 -9.47 -14.65 -0.76
N SER A 8 -9.10 -15.42 0.27
CA SER A 8 -9.69 -16.73 0.52
C SER A 8 -10.05 -16.93 2.00
N ARG A 9 -9.04 -17.03 2.85
CA ARG A 9 -9.16 -17.30 4.29
C ARG A 9 -8.04 -16.55 5.00
N ALA A 10 -8.41 -15.78 6.02
CA ALA A 10 -7.48 -14.93 6.75
C ALA A 10 -6.22 -15.67 7.20
N GLY A 11 -6.35 -16.85 7.82
CA GLY A 11 -5.18 -17.61 8.30
C GLY A 11 -4.20 -18.00 7.19
N THR A 12 -4.71 -18.49 6.06
CA THR A 12 -3.88 -18.95 4.93
C THR A 12 -3.21 -17.77 4.24
N ASP A 13 -3.95 -16.69 4.00
CA ASP A 13 -3.43 -15.52 3.30
C ASP A 13 -2.38 -14.79 4.17
N ILE A 14 -2.60 -14.71 5.50
CA ILE A 14 -1.64 -14.15 6.45
C ILE A 14 -0.36 -14.99 6.50
N GLU A 15 -0.47 -16.31 6.60
CA GLU A 15 0.70 -17.19 6.62
C GLU A 15 1.53 -17.04 5.34
N ALA A 16 0.88 -17.02 4.17
CA ALA A 16 1.53 -16.83 2.88
C ALA A 16 2.20 -15.44 2.76
N ALA A 17 1.57 -14.38 3.27
CA ALA A 17 2.15 -13.05 3.29
C ALA A 17 3.39 -12.99 4.21
N LEU A 18 3.32 -13.59 5.39
CA LEU A 18 4.45 -13.65 6.32
C LEU A 18 5.63 -14.43 5.75
N GLN A 19 5.41 -15.55 5.05
CA GLN A 19 6.48 -16.34 4.43
C GLN A 19 7.32 -15.55 3.41
N GLN A 20 6.74 -14.52 2.79
CA GLN A 20 7.46 -13.65 1.83
C GLN A 20 8.34 -12.59 2.52
N ILE A 21 8.14 -12.37 3.82
CA ILE A 21 8.86 -11.36 4.59
C ILE A 21 10.12 -11.99 5.20
N PRO A 22 11.31 -11.42 4.95
CA PRO A 22 12.55 -11.88 5.57
C PRO A 22 12.44 -11.91 7.10
N ALA A 23 12.88 -13.01 7.71
CA ALA A 23 12.81 -13.18 9.16
C ALA A 23 13.73 -12.20 9.90
N GLY A 24 13.26 -11.74 11.06
CA GLY A 24 14.06 -10.92 11.98
C GLY A 24 14.03 -9.42 11.69
N ILE A 25 13.23 -8.97 10.73
CA ILE A 25 12.97 -7.55 10.48
C ILE A 25 11.62 -7.18 11.10
N PRO A 26 11.54 -6.13 11.94
CA PRO A 26 10.27 -5.70 12.52
C PRO A 26 9.28 -5.31 11.43
N VAL A 27 8.09 -5.90 11.46
CA VAL A 27 7.04 -5.71 10.47
C VAL A 27 5.74 -5.26 11.11
N ILE A 28 5.12 -4.28 10.46
CA ILE A 28 3.71 -3.95 10.66
C ILE A 28 2.93 -4.67 9.56
N LEU A 29 2.03 -5.57 9.95
CA LEU A 29 1.14 -6.30 9.06
C LEU A 29 -0.20 -5.55 8.95
N VAL A 30 -0.59 -5.22 7.73
CA VAL A 30 -1.88 -4.60 7.42
C VAL A 30 -2.74 -5.62 6.68
N VAL A 31 -3.78 -6.11 7.34
CA VAL A 31 -4.71 -7.09 6.78
C VAL A 31 -5.87 -6.35 6.11
N LEU A 32 -6.09 -6.59 4.82
CA LEU A 32 -7.11 -5.90 4.03
C LEU A 32 -8.31 -6.82 3.84
N HIS A 33 -9.42 -6.49 4.48
CA HIS A 33 -10.70 -7.18 4.34
C HIS A 33 -11.49 -6.54 3.20
N HIS A 34 -11.71 -7.31 2.15
CA HIS A 34 -12.47 -6.84 1.00
C HIS A 34 -13.96 -6.73 1.35
N THR A 35 -14.49 -5.50 1.42
CA THR A 35 -15.90 -5.24 1.71
C THR A 35 -16.31 -3.85 1.23
N PHE A 36 -17.60 -3.68 0.90
CA PHE A 36 -18.19 -2.37 0.65
C PHE A 36 -18.83 -1.76 1.90
N ASN A 37 -19.04 -2.55 2.96
CA ASN A 37 -19.71 -2.11 4.18
C ASN A 37 -18.68 -1.44 5.13
N PRO A 38 -18.76 -0.12 5.38
CA PRO A 38 -17.85 0.58 6.28
C PRO A 38 -18.01 0.17 7.77
N ASP A 39 -19.16 -0.40 8.13
CA ASP A 39 -19.48 -0.88 9.48
C ASP A 39 -19.22 -2.40 9.64
N TYR A 40 -18.52 -3.01 8.68
CA TYR A 40 -18.21 -4.43 8.73
C TYR A 40 -17.32 -4.75 9.95
N THR A 41 -17.79 -5.66 10.80
CA THR A 41 -17.02 -6.13 11.94
C THR A 41 -15.96 -7.11 11.46
N VAL A 42 -14.69 -6.71 11.55
CA VAL A 42 -13.56 -7.58 11.24
C VAL A 42 -13.22 -8.50 12.41
N PRO A 43 -12.81 -9.75 12.13
CA PRO A 43 -12.15 -10.57 13.13
C PRO A 43 -10.77 -9.99 13.45
N ASP A 44 -10.35 -10.13 14.71
CA ASP A 44 -9.00 -9.74 15.15
C ASP A 44 -7.94 -10.69 14.55
N SER A 45 -7.24 -10.21 13.52
CA SER A 45 -6.23 -10.99 12.80
C SER A 45 -4.92 -11.14 13.57
N SER A 46 -4.68 -10.34 14.62
CA SER A 46 -3.47 -10.47 15.44
C SER A 46 -3.35 -11.86 16.07
N ARG A 47 -4.49 -12.51 16.34
CA ARG A 47 -4.57 -13.88 16.88
C ARG A 47 -4.04 -14.95 15.92
N LEU A 48 -3.95 -14.65 14.62
CA LEU A 48 -3.45 -15.55 13.59
C LEU A 48 -1.94 -15.37 13.36
N VAL A 49 -1.34 -14.34 13.96
CA VAL A 49 0.07 -14.02 13.81
C VAL A 49 0.86 -14.61 14.98
N THR A 50 1.68 -15.61 14.71
CA THR A 50 2.55 -16.26 15.71
C THR A 50 4.00 -15.76 15.66
N ARG A 51 4.35 -14.99 14.62
CA ARG A 51 5.70 -14.51 14.35
C ARG A 51 6.06 -13.32 15.24
N GLY A 52 7.15 -13.45 16.02
CA GLY A 52 7.62 -12.41 16.95
C GLY A 52 8.26 -11.18 16.28
N ASP A 53 8.56 -11.24 15.00
CA ASP A 53 9.02 -10.08 14.22
C ASP A 53 7.86 -9.20 13.72
N VAL A 54 6.61 -9.60 13.92
CA VAL A 54 5.44 -8.74 13.67
C VAL A 54 5.16 -7.90 14.91
N ILE A 55 5.42 -6.59 14.81
CA ILE A 55 5.33 -5.63 15.93
C ILE A 55 3.97 -4.96 16.08
N LEU A 56 3.16 -5.01 15.02
CA LEU A 56 1.78 -4.52 14.97
C LEU A 56 1.03 -5.30 13.89
N THR A 57 -0.20 -5.69 14.17
CA THR A 57 -1.17 -6.16 13.17
C THR A 57 -2.38 -5.25 13.26
N VAL A 58 -2.80 -4.71 12.12
CA VAL A 58 -4.05 -3.97 12.02
C VAL A 58 -4.91 -4.57 10.92
N ASP A 59 -6.21 -4.54 11.17
CA ASP A 59 -7.22 -4.90 10.20
C ASP A 59 -7.77 -3.61 9.56
N CYS A 60 -7.95 -3.64 8.24
CA CYS A 60 -8.44 -2.52 7.46
C CYS A 60 -9.52 -3.00 6.49
N LEU A 61 -10.55 -2.18 6.27
CA LEU A 61 -11.57 -2.41 5.26
C LEU A 61 -11.15 -1.77 3.94
N PHE A 62 -11.26 -2.53 2.86
CA PHE A 62 -10.84 -2.11 1.52
C PHE A 62 -11.89 -2.52 0.48
N HIS A 63 -12.06 -1.69 -0.55
CA HIS A 63 -12.82 -2.02 -1.74
C HIS A 63 -12.06 -1.58 -2.98
N GLU A 64 -12.01 -2.41 -4.02
CA GLU A 64 -11.20 -2.13 -5.22
C GLU A 64 -11.50 -0.77 -5.87
N SER A 65 -12.76 -0.35 -5.86
CA SER A 65 -13.18 0.92 -6.47
C SER A 65 -12.96 2.17 -5.60
N GLN A 66 -12.81 2.00 -4.29
CA GLN A 66 -12.70 3.12 -3.33
C GLN A 66 -11.36 3.17 -2.61
N GLY A 67 -10.57 2.09 -2.68
CA GLY A 67 -9.39 1.93 -1.84
C GLY A 67 -9.76 1.58 -0.41
N LEU A 68 -9.03 2.15 0.55
CA LEU A 68 -9.37 2.03 1.97
C LEU A 68 -10.66 2.80 2.24
N LEU A 69 -11.62 2.15 2.91
CA LEU A 69 -12.88 2.82 3.25
C LEU A 69 -12.65 3.96 4.24
N GLU A 70 -13.38 5.06 4.07
CA GLU A 70 -13.46 6.13 5.05
C GLU A 70 -14.38 5.71 6.21
N CYS A 71 -13.81 5.08 7.24
CA CYS A 71 -14.56 4.66 8.42
C CYS A 71 -13.71 4.76 9.70
N HIS A 72 -14.39 4.80 10.85
CA HIS A 72 -13.73 4.87 12.16
C HIS A 72 -12.76 3.71 12.41
N HIS A 73 -13.05 2.54 11.86
CA HIS A 73 -12.18 1.38 11.99
C HIS A 73 -10.81 1.62 11.32
N ASN A 74 -10.83 2.05 10.06
CA ASN A 74 -9.60 2.37 9.32
C ASN A 74 -8.88 3.59 9.91
N GLU A 75 -9.62 4.59 10.37
CA GLU A 75 -9.04 5.75 11.05
C GLU A 75 -8.28 5.34 12.33
N ALA A 76 -8.83 4.42 13.12
CA ALA A 76 -8.18 3.86 14.29
C ALA A 76 -6.93 3.04 13.90
N ALA A 77 -7.02 2.18 12.89
CA ALA A 77 -5.90 1.39 12.40
C ALA A 77 -4.73 2.29 11.95
N VAL A 78 -5.01 3.36 11.20
CA VAL A 78 -4.00 4.35 10.79
C VAL A 78 -3.39 5.06 11.98
N LYS A 79 -4.19 5.47 12.97
CA LYS A 79 -3.68 6.09 14.21
C LYS A 79 -2.76 5.14 14.98
N GLU A 80 -3.09 3.86 15.07
CA GLU A 80 -2.22 2.86 15.71
C GLU A 80 -0.90 2.68 14.97
N ILE A 81 -0.95 2.61 13.64
CA ILE A 81 0.24 2.58 12.78
C ILE A 81 1.13 3.79 13.06
N LEU A 82 0.57 5.00 13.00
CA LEU A 82 1.32 6.25 13.18
C LEU A 82 1.95 6.30 14.57
N LYS A 83 1.19 5.94 15.60
CA LYS A 83 1.68 5.83 16.97
C LYS A 83 2.84 4.83 17.08
N LYS A 84 2.75 3.68 16.43
CA LYS A 84 3.81 2.65 16.44
C LYS A 84 5.06 3.08 15.67
N LEU A 85 4.89 3.85 14.61
CA LEU A 85 5.98 4.46 13.86
C LEU A 85 6.54 5.73 14.52
N ASN A 86 5.96 6.15 15.64
CA ASN A 86 6.31 7.38 16.34
C ASN A 86 6.16 8.64 15.46
N ILE A 87 5.22 8.59 14.51
CA ILE A 87 4.84 9.68 13.61
C ILE A 87 3.64 10.38 14.24
N HIS A 88 3.77 11.66 14.57
CA HIS A 88 2.65 12.44 15.07
C HIS A 88 1.78 12.84 13.87
N PRO A 89 0.47 12.53 13.87
CA PRO A 89 -0.44 13.10 12.87
C PRO A 89 -0.58 14.60 13.16
N GLU A 90 0.17 15.43 12.46
CA GLU A 90 -0.19 16.83 12.27
C GLU A 90 -1.60 16.84 11.67
N THR A 91 -2.54 17.41 12.41
CA THR A 91 -3.94 17.51 12.02
C THR A 91 -4.06 18.56 10.92
N ASP A 92 -3.75 18.20 9.69
CA ASP A 92 -4.02 19.04 8.53
C ASP A 92 -4.77 18.25 7.47
N SER A 93 -6.09 18.37 7.56
CA SER A 93 -7.09 18.08 6.54
C SER A 93 -6.69 18.74 5.22
N GLY A 94 -5.91 18.04 4.41
CA GLY A 94 -5.42 18.48 3.10
C GLY A 94 -4.04 17.94 2.68
N SER A 95 -3.28 17.29 3.56
CA SER A 95 -1.85 16.98 3.32
C SER A 95 -1.55 15.60 2.71
N VAL A 96 -2.50 14.65 2.74
CA VAL A 96 -2.27 13.29 2.20
C VAL A 96 -1.99 13.29 0.70
N CYS A 97 -2.62 14.22 -0.05
CA CYS A 97 -2.38 14.36 -1.49
C CYS A 97 -0.93 14.76 -1.79
N MET A 98 -0.31 15.60 -0.96
CA MET A 98 1.09 16.01 -1.11
C MET A 98 2.04 14.85 -0.80
N GLY A 99 1.77 14.06 0.25
CA GLY A 99 2.58 12.89 0.58
C GLY A 99 2.55 11.81 -0.52
N LEU A 100 1.36 11.49 -1.02
CA LEU A 100 1.19 10.53 -2.12
C LEU A 100 1.79 11.07 -3.43
N LEU A 101 1.59 12.36 -3.72
CA LEU A 101 2.20 13.03 -4.88
C LEU A 101 3.73 12.98 -4.82
N MET A 102 4.33 13.22 -3.66
CA MET A 102 5.78 13.14 -3.48
C MET A 102 6.30 11.70 -3.62
N MET A 103 5.55 10.70 -3.15
CA MET A 103 5.91 9.29 -3.29
C MET A 103 5.84 8.83 -4.76
N VAL A 104 4.79 9.23 -5.48
CA VAL A 104 4.64 8.97 -6.93
C VAL A 104 5.71 9.71 -7.73
N CYS A 105 6.01 10.97 -7.41
CA CYS A 105 7.07 11.75 -8.05
C CYS A 105 8.45 11.12 -7.86
N SER A 106 8.77 10.60 -6.67
CA SER A 106 10.03 9.90 -6.45
C SER A 106 10.13 8.62 -7.28
N TRP A 107 9.05 7.84 -7.33
CA TRP A 107 8.98 6.61 -8.12
C TRP A 107 9.12 6.89 -9.62
N ILE A 108 8.44 7.92 -10.11
CA ILE A 108 8.55 8.42 -11.49
C ILE A 108 9.99 8.85 -11.80
N LEU A 109 10.64 9.61 -10.91
CA LEU A 109 12.03 10.05 -11.12
C LEU A 109 13.00 8.87 -11.18
N ASP A 110 12.80 7.85 -10.36
CA ASP A 110 13.63 6.65 -10.38
C ASP A 110 13.39 5.79 -11.62
N CYS A 111 12.15 5.70 -12.11
CA CYS A 111 11.83 5.12 -13.41
C CYS A 111 12.51 5.89 -14.55
N ILE A 112 12.45 7.22 -14.57
CA ILE A 112 13.11 8.06 -15.58
C ILE A 112 14.64 7.86 -15.53
N ARG A 113 15.24 7.82 -14.34
CA ARG A 113 16.68 7.54 -14.17
C ARG A 113 17.05 6.15 -14.66
N ALA A 114 16.22 5.13 -14.39
CA ALA A 114 16.40 3.77 -14.87
C ALA A 114 16.29 3.68 -16.40
N VAL A 115 15.29 4.32 -16.99
CA VAL A 115 15.10 4.38 -18.45
C VAL A 115 16.25 5.14 -19.13
N ARG A 116 16.73 6.25 -18.56
CA ARG A 116 17.90 6.98 -19.06
C ARG A 116 19.16 6.11 -19.06
N ARG A 117 19.33 5.26 -18.05
CA ARG A 117 20.42 4.28 -17.96
C ARG A 117 20.29 3.16 -18.99
N CYS A 118 19.07 2.70 -19.30
CA CYS A 118 18.80 1.71 -20.34
C CYS A 118 18.95 2.26 -21.77
N CYS A 119 18.60 3.52 -22.01
CA CYS A 119 18.74 4.21 -23.29
C CYS A 119 20.19 4.26 -23.81
N GLN A 120 21.18 4.23 -22.90
CA GLN A 120 22.60 4.21 -23.29
C GLN A 120 23.07 2.83 -23.78
N ARG A 121 22.24 1.79 -23.65
CA ARG A 121 22.58 0.39 -23.98
C ARG A 121 21.92 -0.10 -25.28
N SER A 122 20.70 0.33 -25.58
CA SER A 122 20.02 0.01 -26.86
C SER A 122 18.79 0.92 -27.11
N PRO A 123 18.59 1.43 -28.34
CA PRO A 123 17.50 2.37 -28.64
C PRO A 123 16.12 1.72 -28.69
N PHE A 124 16.02 0.43 -29.07
CA PHE A 124 14.73 -0.27 -29.21
C PHE A 124 14.05 -0.59 -27.86
N ALA A 125 14.81 -0.95 -26.83
CA ALA A 125 14.26 -1.19 -25.48
C ALA A 125 13.74 0.11 -24.84
N CYS A 126 14.28 1.26 -25.25
CA CYS A 126 13.90 2.54 -24.68
C CYS A 126 12.54 3.04 -25.19
N VAL A 127 12.18 2.74 -26.45
CA VAL A 127 10.86 3.09 -27.02
C VAL A 127 9.73 2.32 -26.33
N VAL A 128 9.92 1.02 -26.10
CA VAL A 128 8.92 0.18 -25.40
C VAL A 128 8.77 0.64 -23.94
N GLY A 129 9.88 0.95 -23.27
CA GLY A 129 9.86 1.49 -21.91
C GLY A 129 9.14 2.84 -21.82
N LEU A 130 9.36 3.74 -22.78
CA LEU A 130 8.69 5.04 -22.83
C LEU A 130 7.18 4.89 -23.08
N ILE A 131 6.78 3.99 -23.97
CA ILE A 131 5.36 3.70 -24.24
C ILE A 131 4.68 3.14 -22.98
N MET A 132 5.29 2.16 -22.31
CA MET A 132 4.74 1.58 -21.07
C MET A 132 4.67 2.63 -19.95
N PHE A 133 5.64 3.54 -19.87
CA PHE A 133 5.63 4.63 -18.91
C PHE A 133 4.54 5.67 -19.20
N ILE A 134 4.33 6.04 -20.46
CA ILE A 134 3.25 6.96 -20.87
C ILE A 134 1.88 6.32 -20.61
N VAL A 135 1.70 5.03 -20.89
CA VAL A 135 0.44 4.31 -20.60
C VAL A 135 0.16 4.28 -19.10
N LEU A 136 1.18 4.01 -18.28
CA LEU A 136 1.03 4.01 -16.83
C LEU A 136 0.70 5.41 -16.29
N LEU A 137 1.35 6.44 -16.82
CA LEU A 137 1.12 7.83 -16.41
C LEU A 137 -0.27 8.33 -16.85
N CYS A 138 -0.72 7.97 -18.06
CA CYS A 138 -2.07 8.24 -18.53
C CYS A 138 -3.14 7.52 -17.70
N LEU A 139 -2.90 6.27 -17.30
CA LEU A 139 -3.81 5.53 -16.41
C LEU A 139 -3.89 6.20 -15.03
N VAL A 140 -2.76 6.64 -14.48
CA VAL A 140 -2.73 7.34 -13.19
C VAL A 140 -3.44 8.69 -13.28
N VAL A 141 -3.21 9.49 -14.33
CA VAL A 141 -3.91 10.78 -14.54
C VAL A 141 -5.41 10.57 -14.75
N PHE A 142 -5.80 9.54 -15.52
CA PHE A 142 -7.21 9.19 -15.71
C PHE A 142 -7.87 8.80 -14.39
N LEU A 143 -7.19 8.03 -13.54
CA LEU A 143 -7.68 7.66 -12.21
C LEU A 143 -7.78 8.86 -11.27
N ILE A 144 -6.91 9.87 -11.41
CA ILE A 144 -6.95 11.10 -10.61
C ILE A 144 -8.07 12.05 -11.07
N VAL A 145 -8.30 12.19 -12.37
CA VAL A 145 -9.30 13.12 -12.94
C VAL A 145 -10.72 12.54 -12.88
N SER A 146 -10.86 11.23 -12.71
CA SER A 146 -12.16 10.56 -12.58
C SER A 146 -12.71 10.54 -11.15
N PHE A 147 -12.01 11.18 -10.20
CA PHE A 147 -12.45 11.48 -8.84
C PHE A 147 -12.57 13.00 -8.66
#